data_AF-A0A8J4A507-F1
#
_entry.id   AF-A0A8J4A507-F1
#
_cell.length_a   1.000
_cell.length_b   1.000
_cell.length_c   1.000
_cell.angle_alpha   90.00
_cell.angle_beta   90.00
_cell.angle_gamma   90.00
#
_symmetry.space_group_name_H-M   'P 1'
#
loop_
_entity.id
_entity.type
_entity.pdbx_description
1 polymer ?
#
loop_
_entity_poly.entity_id
_entity_poly.type
_entity_poly.pdbx_seq_one_letter_code
_entity_poly.pdbx_strand_id
1 'polypeptide(L)' 'MTFEAPSFVIELASTRHGLVGQIVPPDSGSAWLHTDAGSTAPVEIDHCGCFVIRVRPEEPFQLACRTHSGGSVRTGWIRP' A
#
# COMPACT_ATOMS: atom_id res chain seq x y z
N MET A 1 -10.76 -2.51 -1.20
CA MET A 1 -10.12 -3.79 -1.58
C MET A 1 -9.34 -4.28 -0.39
N THR A 2 -9.28 -5.59 -0.19
CA THR A 2 -8.62 -6.21 0.96
C THR A 2 -7.65 -7.27 0.46
N PHE A 3 -6.40 -7.24 0.92
CA PHE A 3 -5.36 -8.18 0.54
C PHE A 3 -4.84 -8.90 1.78
N GLU A 4 -4.77 -10.23 1.74
CA GLU A 4 -4.34 -11.05 2.86
C GLU A 4 -2.90 -11.52 2.66
N ALA A 5 -2.12 -11.47 3.75
CA ALA A 5 -0.79 -12.03 3.86
C ALA A 5 -0.70 -12.86 5.16
N PRO A 6 0.34 -13.71 5.33
CA PRO A 6 0.39 -14.66 6.44
C PRO A 6 0.27 -14.03 7.84
N SER A 7 0.60 -12.74 7.98
CA SER A 7 0.65 -12.04 9.27
C SER A 7 -0.18 -10.76 9.33
N PHE A 8 -0.75 -10.27 8.22
CA PHE A 8 -1.56 -9.06 8.20
C PHE A 8 -2.45 -8.97 6.96
N VAL A 9 -3.42 -8.06 7.05
CA VAL A 9 -4.32 -7.66 5.98
C VAL A 9 -4.01 -6.22 5.60
N ILE A 10 -4.11 -5.90 4.31
CA ILE A 10 -4.09 -4.54 3.80
C ILE A 10 -5.50 -4.18 3.34
N GLU A 11 -6.07 -3.15 3.93
CA GLU A 11 -7.27 -2.49 3.42
C GLU A 11 -6.85 -1.31 2.55
N LEU A 12 -7.40 -1.21 1.34
CA LEU A 12 -7.05 -0.20 0.36
C LEU A 12 -8.29 0.42 -0.27
N ALA A 13 -8.35 1.75 -0.30
CA ALA A 13 -9.36 2.53 -1.00
C ALA A 13 -8.71 3.47 -2.01
N SER A 14 -9.28 3.50 -3.22
CA SER A 14 -8.94 4.49 -4.24
C SER A 14 -9.87 5.69 -4.09
N THR A 15 -9.28 6.88 -4.09
CA THR A 15 -9.98 8.16 -3.95
C THR A 15 -9.65 9.07 -5.13
N ARG A 16 -10.31 10.23 -5.21
CA ARG A 16 -9.98 11.26 -6.21
C ARG A 16 -8.56 11.84 -6.04
N HIS A 17 -7.96 11.70 -4.85
CA HIS A 17 -6.69 12.31 -4.50
C HIS A 17 -5.51 11.31 -4.44
N GLY A 18 -5.76 10.04 -4.75
CA GLY A 18 -4.78 8.96 -4.63
C GLY A 18 -5.33 7.77 -3.86
N LEU A 19 -4.43 7.02 -3.24
CA LEU A 19 -4.77 5.83 -2.47
C LEU A 19 -4.64 6.09 -0.98
N VAL A 20 -5.59 5.56 -0.21
CA VAL A 20 -5.53 5.50 1.25
C VAL A 20 -5.61 4.03 1.65
N GLY A 21 -4.85 3.64 2.66
CA GLY A 21 -4.90 2.28 3.15
C GLY A 21 -4.50 2.12 4.59
N GLN A 22 -4.74 0.92 5.10
CA GLN A 22 -4.50 0.53 6.48
C GLN A 22 -3.95 -0.90 6.56
N ILE A 23 -2.98 -1.12 7.45
CA ILE A 23 -2.48 -2.43 7.86
C ILE A 23 -3.26 -2.92 9.07
N VAL A 24 -3.73 -4.18 9.04
CA VAL A 24 -4.49 -4.81 10.13
C VAL A 24 -3.89 -6.18 10.47
N PRO A 25 -3.45 -6.43 11.73
CA PRO A 25 -3.40 -5.47 12.84
C PRO A 25 -2.44 -4.29 12.57
N PRO A 26 -2.62 -3.13 13.22
CA PRO A 26 -1.76 -1.95 13.02
C PRO A 26 -0.28 -2.25 13.18
N ASP A 27 0.52 -1.86 12.18
CA ASP A 27 1.97 -1.82 12.26
C ASP A 27 2.51 -0.69 11.37
N SER A 28 3.57 -0.05 11.86
CA SER A 28 4.26 1.03 11.16
C SER A 28 5.22 0.50 10.11
N GLY A 29 5.64 1.35 9.17
CA GLY A 29 6.57 0.95 8.12
C GLY A 29 6.52 1.84 6.89
N SER A 30 6.56 1.24 5.70
CA SER A 30 6.52 1.99 4.45
C SER A 30 5.70 1.28 3.37
N ALA A 31 5.03 2.07 2.54
CA ALA A 31 4.28 1.61 1.37
C ALA A 31 4.72 2.37 0.11
N TRP A 32 4.70 1.72 -1.05
CA TRP A 32 4.97 2.36 -2.33
C TRP A 32 4.25 1.61 -3.45
N LEU A 33 4.20 2.24 -4.64
CA LEU A 33 3.61 1.62 -5.82
C LEU A 33 4.71 1.15 -6.77
N HIS A 34 4.44 0.04 -7.44
CA HIS A 34 5.08 -0.34 -8.69
C HIS A 34 4.09 -0.10 -9.82
N THR A 35 4.57 0.54 -10.87
CA THR A 35 3.84 0.90 -12.09
C THR A 35 4.70 0.54 -13.31
N ASP A 36 4.16 0.63 -14.52
CA ASP A 36 4.96 0.38 -15.73
C ASP A 36 6.03 1.46 -15.92
N ALA A 37 5.74 2.69 -15.47
CA ALA A 37 6.71 3.79 -15.43
C ALA A 37 7.81 3.63 -14.36
N GLY A 38 7.70 2.65 -13.47
CA GLY A 38 8.65 2.40 -12.37
C GLY A 38 8.01 2.46 -10.99
N SER A 39 8.84 2.65 -9.96
CA SER A 39 8.37 2.66 -8.57
C SER A 39 8.25 4.08 -8.02
N THR A 40 7.22 4.34 -7.22
CA THR A 40 7.11 5.61 -6.50
C THR A 40 8.09 5.67 -5.34
N ALA A 41 8.34 6.88 -4.84
CA ALA A 41 8.96 7.02 -3.52
C ALA A 41 8.07 6.35 -2.45
N PRO A 42 8.68 5.74 -1.42
CA PRO A 42 7.93 5.20 -0.29
C PRO A 42 7.29 6.31 0.54
N VAL A 43 6.08 6.03 1.00
CA VAL A 43 5.36 6.81 2.02
C VAL A 43 5.38 6.06 3.34
N GLU A 44 5.30 6.80 4.44
CA GLU A 44 5.22 6.23 5.78
C GLU A 44 3.86 5.53 6.00
N ILE A 45 3.92 4.39 6.68
CA ILE A 45 2.79 3.79 7.38
C ILE A 45 2.96 4.18 8.84
N ASP A 46 2.00 4.92 9.38
CA ASP A 46 2.07 5.42 10.75
C ASP A 46 1.84 4.31 11.79
N HIS A 47 1.93 4.68 13.08
CA HIS A 47 1.73 3.77 14.20
C HIS A 47 0.31 3.18 14.30
N CYS A 48 -0.67 3.79 13.64
CA CYS A 48 -2.03 3.27 13.52
C CYS A 48 -2.18 2.31 12.33
N GLY A 49 -1.11 2.06 11.57
CA GLY A 49 -1.12 1.25 10.36
C GLY A 49 -1.63 1.99 9.13
N CYS A 50 -1.85 3.31 9.21
CA CYS A 50 -2.46 4.10 8.14
C CYS A 50 -1.41 4.71 7.21
N PHE A 51 -1.71 4.80 5.91
CA PHE A 51 -0.86 5.47 4.93
C PHE A 51 -1.66 6.15 3.82
N VAL A 52 -1.03 7.16 3.20
CA VAL A 52 -1.61 7.92 2.08
C VAL A 52 -0.59 8.06 0.96
N ILE A 53 -0.92 7.56 -0.23
CA ILE A 53 -0.16 7.77 -1.46
C ILE A 53 -0.90 8.83 -2.27
N ARG A 54 -0.39 10.06 -2.27
CA ARG A 54 -1.02 11.26 -2.87
C ARG A 54 -0.85 11.35 -4.39
N VAL A 55 -0.74 10.20 -5.05
CA VAL A 55 -0.71 10.08 -6.51
C VAL A 55 -1.79 9.07 -6.86
N ARG A 56 -2.70 9.48 -7.74
CA ARG A 56 -3.70 8.57 -8.29
C ARG A 56 -3.06 7.79 -9.43
N PRO A 57 -2.99 6.46 -9.35
CA PRO A 57 -2.50 5.65 -10.47
C PRO A 57 -3.49 5.79 -11.63
N GLU A 58 -2.97 6.16 -12.81
CA GLU A 58 -3.74 6.17 -14.06
C GLU A 58 -3.50 4.92 -14.91
N GLU A 59 -2.54 4.09 -14.48
CA GLU A 59 -2.16 2.83 -15.11
C GLU A 59 -2.22 1.68 -14.08
N PRO A 60 -2.19 0.41 -14.54
CA PRO A 60 -2.12 -0.72 -13.63
C PRO A 60 -0.94 -0.59 -12.65
N PHE A 61 -1.19 -0.94 -11.40
CA PHE A 61 -0.19 -0.79 -10.34
C PHE A 61 -0.18 -1.98 -9.39
N GLN A 62 0.94 -2.20 -8.70
CA GLN A 62 1.01 -3.07 -7.52
C GLN A 62 1.29 -2.21 -6.31
N LEU A 63 0.58 -2.47 -5.21
CA LEU A 63 0.96 -1.94 -3.91
C LEU A 63 2.02 -2.86 -3.31
N ALA A 64 3.12 -2.28 -2.86
CA ALA A 64 4.11 -2.95 -2.04
C ALA A 64 4.21 -2.26 -0.67
N CYS A 65 4.41 -3.05 0.39
CA CYS A 65 4.68 -2.52 1.70
C CYS A 65 5.65 -3.38 2.48
N ARG A 66 6.34 -2.74 3.42
CA ARG A 66 7.19 -3.39 4.41
C ARG A 66 6.88 -2.79 5.77
N THR A 67 6.53 -3.62 6.73
CA THR A 67 6.25 -3.22 8.11
C THR A 67 7.50 -3.38 8.98
N HIS A 68 7.57 -2.66 10.10
CA HIS A 68 8.71 -2.72 11.02
C HIS A 68 8.82 -4.06 11.73
N SER A 69 7.71 -4.77 11.98
CA SER A 69 7.74 -6.14 12.51
C SER A 69 8.26 -7.18 11.50
N GLY A 70 8.59 -6.76 10.26
CA GLY A 70 9.16 -7.62 9.23
C GLY A 70 8.15 -8.16 8.23
N GLY A 71 6.88 -7.74 8.30
CA GLY A 71 5.88 -8.03 7.28
C GLY A 71 6.28 -7.42 5.94
N SER A 72 6.15 -8.19 4.85
CA SER A 72 6.42 -7.69 3.50
C SER A 72 5.41 -8.27 2.52
N VAL A 73 4.70 -7.39 1.81
CA VAL A 73 3.66 -7.78 0.85
C VAL A 73 3.82 -7.00 -0.43
N ARG A 74 3.52 -7.67 -1.53
CA ARG A 74 3.26 -7.03 -2.82
C ARG A 74 1.99 -7.62 -3.40
N THR A 75 1.01 -6.78 -3.71
CA THR A 75 -0.25 -7.22 -4.31
C THR A 75 -0.02 -7.71 -5.74
N GLY A 76 -1.01 -8.41 -6.31
CA GLY A 76 -1.12 -8.51 -7.76
C GLY A 76 -1.30 -7.13 -8.42
N TRP A 77 -1.28 -7.11 -9.75
CA TRP A 77 -1.60 -5.91 -10.52
C TRP A 77 -3.07 -5.53 -10.35
N ILE A 78 -3.31 -4.29 -9.95
CA ILE A 78 -4.62 -3.66 -9.76
C ILE A 78 -4.84 -2.71 -10.93
N ARG A 79 -6.03 -2.75 -11.54
CA ARG A 79 -6.43 -1.81 -12.59
C ARG A 79 -7.26 -0.67 -11.98
N PRO A 80 -6.92 0.61 -12.22
CA PRO A 80 -7.59 1.78 -11.62
C PRO A 80 -9.08 1.94 -11.96
#